data_AF-A0A522IGI7-F1
#
_entry.id   AF-A0A522IGI7-F1
#
_cell.length_a   1.000
_cell.length_b   1.000
_cell.length_c   1.000
_cell.angle_alpha   90.00
_cell.angle_beta   90.00
_cell.angle_gamma   90.00
#
_symmetry.space_group_name_H-M   'P 1'
#
loop_
_entity.id
_entity.type
_entity.pdbx_description
1 polymer ?
#
loop_
_entity_poly.entity_id
_entity_poly.type
_entity_poly.pdbx_seq_one_letter_code
_entity_poly.pdbx_strand_id
1 'polypeptide(L)' 'MHGTAKAVQAACLRAAQEGYERAGLSGLCEEGRWEMALDSIQSLDINAILRKLQKESENEPNSDSAHHPASS' A
#
# COMPACT_ATOMS: atom_id res chain seq x y z
N MET A 1 6.81 13.18 -8.96
CA MET A 1 5.33 13.00 -8.95
C MET A 1 4.84 11.58 -9.28
N HIS A 2 5.67 10.64 -9.76
CA HIS A 2 5.21 9.29 -10.13
C HIS A 2 5.06 8.28 -8.96
N GLY A 3 5.65 8.55 -7.79
CA GLY A 3 5.65 7.59 -6.66
C GLY A 3 4.25 7.33 -6.09
N THR A 4 3.46 8.39 -5.91
CA THR A 4 2.08 8.30 -5.40
C THR A 4 1.17 7.51 -6.33
N ALA A 5 1.20 7.80 -7.63
CA ALA A 5 0.39 7.10 -8.62
C ALA A 5 0.73 5.61 -8.68
N LYS A 6 2.02 5.25 -8.63
CA LYS A 6 2.48 3.85 -8.58
C LYS A 6 2.03 3.15 -7.30
N ALA A 7 2.05 3.83 -6.15
CA ALA A 7 1.61 3.25 -4.89
C ALA A 7 0.10 2.95 -4.88
N VAL A 8 -0.72 3.87 -5.41
CA VAL A 8 -2.16 3.64 -5.58
C VAL A 8 -2.42 2.50 -6.57
N GLN A 9 -1.73 2.49 -7.72
CA GLN A 9 -1.84 1.39 -8.69
C GLN A 9 -1.51 0.03 -8.06
N ALA A 10 -0.40 -0.05 -7.30
CA ALA A 10 -0.01 -1.28 -6.63
C ALA A 10 -1.03 -1.70 -5.56
N ALA A 11 -1.67 -0.75 -4.86
CA ALA A 11 -2.74 -1.05 -3.91
C ALA A 11 -3.98 -1.63 -4.60
N CYS A 12 -4.41 -1.06 -5.73
CA CYS A 12 -5.53 -1.59 -6.51
C CYS A 12 -5.26 -3.02 -6.99
N LEU A 13 -4.06 -3.31 -7.52
CA LEU A 13 -3.70 -4.65 -7.98
C LEU A 13 -3.74 -5.68 -6.85
N ARG A 14 -3.19 -5.33 -5.68
CA ARG A 14 -3.26 -6.22 -4.50
C ARG A 14 -4.70 -6.45 -4.04
N ALA A 15 -5.49 -5.39 -3.91
CA ALA A 15 -6.88 -5.51 -3.47
C ALA A 15 -7.71 -6.39 -4.41
N ALA A 16 -7.52 -6.24 -5.73
CA ALA A 16 -8.17 -7.08 -6.72
C ALA A 16 -7.78 -8.56 -6.58
N GLN A 17 -6.49 -8.84 -6.49
CA GLN A 17 -5.96 -10.19 -6.34
C GLN A 17 -6.49 -10.85 -5.06
N GLU A 18 -6.36 -10.18 -3.92
CA GLU A 18 -6.84 -10.72 -2.65
C GLU A 18 -8.36 -10.92 -2.64
N GLY A 19 -9.13 -10.00 -3.24
CA GLY A 19 -10.59 -10.13 -3.37
C GLY A 19 -10.98 -11.36 -4.17
N TYR A 20 -10.36 -11.56 -5.33
CA TYR A 20 -10.58 -12.70 -6.20
C TYR A 20 -10.20 -14.03 -5.51
N GLU A 21 -9.02 -14.09 -4.86
CA GLU A 21 -8.54 -15.27 -4.15
C GLU A 21 -9.42 -15.62 -2.95
N ARG A 22 -9.80 -14.65 -2.12
CA ARG A 22 -10.72 -14.86 -0.98
C ARG A 22 -12.09 -15.36 -1.42
N ALA A 23 -12.63 -14.78 -2.49
CA ALA A 23 -13.89 -15.22 -3.07
C ALA A 23 -13.80 -16.67 -3.55
N GLY A 24 -12.67 -17.05 -4.13
CA GLY A 24 -12.42 -18.41 -4.56
C GLY A 24 -12.31 -19.41 -3.42
N LEU A 25 -11.61 -19.05 -2.34
CA LEU A 25 -11.57 -19.84 -1.10
C LEU A 25 -12.96 -19.99 -0.45
N SER A 26 -13.85 -19.03 -0.69
CA SER A 26 -15.24 -19.04 -0.20
C SER A 26 -16.19 -19.83 -1.11
N GLY A 27 -15.70 -20.41 -2.20
CA GLY A 27 -16.50 -21.23 -3.13
C GLY A 27 -17.29 -20.45 -4.18
N LEU A 28 -17.01 -19.16 -4.37
CA LEU A 28 -17.67 -18.37 -5.42
C LEU A 28 -17.22 -18.82 -6.82
N CYS A 29 -18.15 -18.71 -7.77
CA CYS A 29 -17.88 -18.89 -9.20
C CYS A 29 -17.00 -17.77 -9.75
N GLU A 30 -16.58 -17.88 -11.00
CA GLU A 30 -15.68 -16.91 -11.65
C GLU A 30 -16.25 -15.48 -11.65
N GLU A 31 -17.54 -15.33 -11.97
CA GLU A 31 -18.23 -14.03 -11.95
C GLU A 31 -18.28 -13.45 -10.53
N GLY A 32 -18.62 -14.28 -9.52
CA GLY A 32 -18.65 -13.83 -8.13
C GLY A 32 -17.27 -13.47 -7.59
N ARG A 33 -16.21 -14.14 -8.07
CA ARG A 33 -14.82 -13.76 -7.75
C ARG A 33 -14.44 -12.42 -8.37
N TRP A 34 -14.88 -12.17 -9.60
CA TRP A 34 -14.66 -10.89 -10.28
C TRP A 34 -15.37 -9.74 -9.57
N GLU A 35 -16.63 -9.93 -9.18
CA GLU A 35 -17.39 -8.94 -8.40
C GLU A 35 -16.68 -8.60 -7.08
N MET A 36 -16.21 -9.61 -6.34
CA MET A 36 -15.44 -9.39 -5.11
C MET A 36 -14.10 -8.69 -5.32
N ALA A 37 -13.42 -8.92 -6.45
CA ALA A 37 -12.21 -8.20 -6.81
C ALA A 37 -12.49 -6.70 -7.02
N LEU A 38 -13.58 -6.37 -7.74
CA LEU A 38 -14.00 -5.00 -7.97
C LEU A 38 -14.43 -4.30 -6.69
N ASP A 39 -15.21 -4.96 -5.84
CA ASP A 39 -15.62 -4.43 -4.53
C ASP A 39 -14.41 -4.17 -3.63
N SER A 40 -13.42 -5.06 -3.66
CA SER A 40 -12.17 -4.89 -2.90
C SER A 40 -11.38 -3.66 -3.37
N ILE A 41 -11.32 -3.40 -4.67
CA ILE A 41 -10.72 -2.16 -5.21
C ILE A 41 -11.52 -0.93 -4.75
N GLN A 42 -12.85 -0.96 -4.89
CA GLN A 42 -13.74 0.15 -4.51
C GLN A 42 -13.67 0.50 -3.03
N SER A 43 -13.38 -0.49 -2.18
CA SER A 43 -13.29 -0.33 -0.73
C SER A 43 -11.94 0.23 -0.24
N LEU A 44 -10.97 0.48 -1.13
CA LEU A 44 -9.66 1.02 -0.74
C LEU A 44 -9.77 2.43 -0.14
N ASP A 45 -9.21 2.63 1.05
CA ASP A 45 -8.99 3.98 1.60
C ASP A 45 -7.73 4.60 0.98
N ILE A 46 -7.95 5.37 -0.10
CA ILE A 46 -6.88 6.09 -0.80
C ILE A 46 -6.16 7.07 0.15
N ASN A 47 -6.88 7.72 1.07
CA ASN A 47 -6.28 8.69 1.98
C ASN A 47 -5.33 7.99 2.98
N ALA A 48 -5.66 6.78 3.43
CA ALA A 48 -4.75 5.98 4.25
C ALA A 48 -3.45 5.64 3.49
N ILE A 49 -3.55 5.29 2.21
CA ILE A 49 -2.37 5.02 1.36
C ILE A 49 -1.50 6.28 1.26
N LEU A 50 -2.09 7.44 1.01
CA LEU A 50 -1.36 8.71 0.91
C LEU A 50 -0.68 9.09 2.23
N ARG A 51 -1.38 8.98 3.36
CA ARG A 51 -0.80 9.24 4.70
C ARG A 51 0.38 8.32 4.99
N LYS A 52 0.30 7.04 4.62
CA LYS A 52 1.39 6.08 4.78
C LYS A 52 2.63 6.50 4.00
N LEU A 53 2.46 6.90 2.73
CA LEU A 53 3.58 7.36 1.90
C LEU A 53 4.24 8.63 2.44
N GLN A 54 3.45 9.57 2.95
CA GLN A 54 3.99 10.78 3.60
C GLN A 54 4.83 10.41 4.83
N LYS A 55 4.30 9.53 5.69
CA LYS A 55 5.01 9.07 6.89
C LYS A 55 6.29 8.30 6.56
N GLU A 56 6.32 7.52 5.49
CA GLU A 56 7.53 6.81 5.05
C GLU A 56 8.64 7.77 4.58
N SER A 57 8.28 8.91 4.00
CA SER A 57 9.26 9.94 3.61
C SER A 57 9.88 10.70 4.79
N GLU A 58 9.23 10.70 5.97
CA GLU A 58 9.69 11.42 7.16
C GLU A 58 10.55 10.56 8.09
N ASN A 59 10.54 9.23 7.94
CA ASN A 59 11.22 8.29 8.84
C ASN A 59 12.61 7.83 8.34
N GLU A 60 13.17 8.46 7.31
CA GLU A 60 14.54 8.15 6.88
C GLU A 60 15.52 8.69 7.94
N PRO A 61 16.27 7.81 8.65
CA PRO A 61 17.12 8.24 9.74
C PRO A 61 18.25 9.12 9.19
N ASN A 62 18.29 10.37 9.63
CA ASN A 62 19.44 11.24 9.48
C ASN A 62 20.67 10.52 10.06
N SER A 63 21.50 9.94 9.20
CA SER A 63 22.75 9.27 9.57
C SER A 63 23.90 10.25 9.82
N ASP A 64 23.59 11.52 10.08
CA ASP A 64 24.57 12.54 10.44
C ASP A 64 24.36 13.00 11.89
N SER A 65 24.76 12.14 12.83
CA SER A 65 25.03 12.53 14.21
C SER A 65 26.04 11.57 14.85
N ALA A 66 27.27 11.61 14.34
CA ALA A 66 28.44 11.23 15.12
C ALA A 66 29.63 12.11 14.73
N HIS A 67 29.47 13.43 14.85
CA HIS A 67 30.59 14.35 15.01
C HIS A 67 30.49 14.99 16.40
N HIS A 68 30.99 14.29 17.40
CA HIS A 68 31.41 14.92 18.66
C HIS A 68 32.92 15.10 18.59
N PRO A 69 33.44 16.34 18.62
CA PRO A 69 34.85 16.58 18.90
C PRO A 69 35.04 16.47 20.41
N ALA A 70 35.70 15.42 20.88
CA ALA A 70 36.27 15.41 22.21
C ALA A 70 37.72 15.88 22.11
N SER A 71 37.92 17.17 22.35
CA SER A 71 39.20 17.72 22.78
C SER A 71 39.56 17.17 24.17
N SER A 72 40.79 16.65 24.31
CA SER A 72 41.75 16.83 25.42
C SER A 72 42.75 15.69 25.47
#